data_AF-A0A8J3P6C2-F1
#
_entry.id   AF-A0A8J3P6C2-F1
#
_cell.length_a   1.000
_cell.length_b   1.000
_cell.length_c   1.000
_cell.angle_alpha   90.00
_cell.angle_beta   90.00
_cell.angle_gamma   90.00
#
_symmetry.space_group_name_H-M   'P 1'
#
loop_
_entity.id
_entity.type
_entity.pdbx_description
1 polymer ?
#
loop_
_entity_poly.entity_id
_entity_poly.type
_entity_poly.pdbx_seq_one_letter_code
_entity_poly.pdbx_strand_id
1 'polypeptide(L)'
;MDAIFRLPPRSPLAATITEDWELLPLRVPMGWNVVYNTLSVRRLPDGSVEANDSEDLYWARTVRPPWLTEQEALRQGGLPAREINIDAGWYHSCGFRIVVLDPDWDHERASHTTADLEEFVVVLEGWLRMITERGELPTS
;
A
#
# COMPACT_ATOMS: atom_id res chain seq x y z
N MET A 1 -4.87 -20.21 -3.95
CA MET A 1 -5.12 -20.44 -5.39
C MET A 1 -4.33 -19.34 -6.05
N ASP A 2 -3.28 -19.63 -6.83
CA ASP A 2 -2.34 -18.57 -7.22
C ASP A 2 -3.07 -17.46 -8.00
N ALA A 3 -3.01 -16.21 -7.50
CA ALA A 3 -3.69 -15.10 -8.13
C ALA A 3 -2.87 -14.66 -9.35
N ILE A 4 -3.39 -14.92 -10.55
CA ILE A 4 -2.73 -14.63 -11.82
C ILE A 4 -3.29 -13.33 -12.40
N PHE A 5 -2.39 -12.42 -12.71
CA PHE A 5 -2.65 -11.08 -13.22
C PHE A 5 -2.00 -10.89 -14.60
N ARG A 6 -2.62 -10.06 -15.43
CA ARG A 6 -2.04 -9.68 -16.73
C ARG A 6 -1.58 -8.24 -16.68
N LEU A 7 -0.28 -8.06 -16.47
CA LEU A 7 0.33 -6.74 -16.62
C LEU A 7 0.49 -6.40 -18.12
N PRO A 8 0.31 -5.14 -18.51
CA PRO A 8 0.69 -4.68 -19.83
C PRO A 8 2.18 -4.98 -20.12
N PRO A 9 2.56 -5.48 -21.31
CA PRO A 9 3.95 -5.81 -21.63
C PRO A 9 4.94 -4.64 -21.56
N ARG A 10 4.43 -3.41 -21.51
CA ARG A 10 5.21 -2.16 -21.38
C ARG A 10 5.04 -1.49 -20.01
N SER A 11 4.33 -2.12 -19.08
CA SER A 11 4.21 -1.61 -17.72
C SER A 11 5.61 -1.57 -17.10
N PRO A 12 6.00 -0.43 -16.48
CA PRO A 12 7.23 -0.36 -15.70
C PRO A 12 7.29 -1.43 -14.60
N LEU A 13 6.13 -1.83 -14.06
CA LEU A 13 6.02 -2.88 -13.04
C LEU A 13 6.39 -4.25 -13.61
N ALA A 14 5.94 -4.57 -14.83
CA ALA A 14 6.27 -5.84 -15.48
C ALA A 14 7.77 -5.97 -15.77
N ALA A 15 8.46 -4.86 -16.00
CA ALA A 15 9.90 -4.84 -16.30
C ALA A 15 10.78 -5.18 -15.08
N THR A 16 10.27 -5.02 -13.86
CA THR A 16 11.04 -5.29 -12.63
C THR A 16 10.85 -6.69 -12.08
N ILE A 17 9.92 -7.48 -12.63
CA ILE A 17 9.55 -8.79 -12.10
C ILE A 17 10.32 -9.89 -12.82
N THR A 18 10.85 -10.84 -12.05
CA THR A 18 11.61 -12.01 -12.51
C THR A 18 10.78 -13.29 -12.44
N GLU A 19 11.33 -14.43 -12.87
CA GLU A 19 10.64 -15.73 -12.80
C GLU A 19 10.66 -16.34 -11.38
N ASP A 20 11.49 -15.81 -10.50
CA ASP A 20 11.57 -16.20 -9.10
C ASP A 20 10.58 -15.39 -8.25
N TRP A 21 10.10 -15.98 -7.16
CA TRP A 21 9.30 -15.24 -6.18
C TRP A 21 10.15 -14.20 -5.48
N GLU A 22 9.77 -12.94 -5.61
CA GLU A 22 10.44 -11.81 -4.98
C GLU A 22 9.45 -10.80 -4.42
N LEU A 23 9.88 -10.03 -3.42
CA LEU A 23 9.08 -8.92 -2.90
C LEU A 23 8.92 -7.85 -3.97
N LEU A 24 7.69 -7.41 -4.16
CA LEU A 24 7.41 -6.31 -5.08
C LEU A 24 7.99 -5.01 -4.50
N PRO A 25 8.87 -4.30 -5.23
CA PRO A 25 9.46 -3.07 -4.74
C PRO A 25 8.43 -1.94 -4.77
N LEU A 26 7.95 -1.54 -3.59
CA LEU A 26 7.02 -0.42 -3.42
C LEU A 26 7.78 0.89 -3.10
N ARG A 27 7.33 2.00 -3.68
CA ARG A 27 7.83 3.34 -3.38
C ARG A 27 7.13 3.90 -2.15
N VAL A 28 7.85 3.84 -1.03
CA VAL A 28 7.36 4.35 0.26
C VAL A 28 8.04 5.70 0.55
N PRO A 29 7.28 6.81 0.66
CA PRO A 29 7.85 8.11 0.97
C PRO A 29 8.33 8.19 2.43
N MET A 30 9.22 9.14 2.71
CA MET A 30 9.71 9.40 4.07
C MET A 30 8.54 9.69 5.03
N GLY A 31 8.68 9.27 6.28
CA GLY A 31 7.64 9.44 7.31
C GLY A 31 6.74 8.22 7.50
N TRP A 32 6.87 7.18 6.67
CA TRP A 32 6.22 5.89 6.86
C TRP A 32 7.17 4.86 7.45
N ASN A 33 6.66 4.09 8.41
CA ASN A 33 7.26 2.85 8.86
C ASN A 33 6.45 1.69 8.31
N VAL A 34 7.06 0.95 7.38
CA VAL A 34 6.52 -0.32 6.88
C VAL A 34 6.64 -1.35 7.98
N VAL A 35 5.51 -1.78 8.54
CA VAL A 35 5.50 -2.78 9.61
C VAL A 35 5.71 -4.17 9.03
N TYR A 36 5.06 -4.46 7.91
CA TYR A 36 5.40 -5.62 7.07
C TYR A 36 5.06 -5.36 5.60
N ASN A 37 5.82 -6.03 4.72
CA ASN A 37 5.54 -6.13 3.29
C ASN A 37 5.80 -7.59 2.88
N THR A 38 4.75 -8.30 2.54
CA THR A 38 4.74 -9.70 2.10
C THR A 38 4.20 -9.84 0.69
N LEU A 39 3.93 -8.72 0.00
CA LEU A 39 3.53 -8.70 -1.39
C LEU A 39 4.69 -9.21 -2.24
N SER A 40 4.55 -10.45 -2.68
CA SER A 40 5.50 -11.15 -3.51
C SER A 40 4.89 -11.41 -4.87
N VAL A 41 5.72 -11.39 -5.89
CA VAL A 41 5.33 -11.58 -7.28
C VAL A 41 6.34 -12.46 -8.01
N ARG A 42 5.89 -13.10 -9.08
CA ARG A 42 6.78 -13.67 -10.10
C ARG A 42 6.14 -13.62 -11.48
N ARG A 43 6.97 -13.68 -12.51
CA ARG A 43 6.59 -13.77 -13.92
C ARG A 43 6.48 -15.23 -14.33
N LEU A 44 5.38 -15.57 -15.00
CA LEU A 44 5.13 -16.88 -15.58
C LEU A 44 5.73 -17.00 -16.99
N PRO A 45 5.93 -18.25 -17.50
CA PRO A 45 6.50 -18.48 -18.82
C PRO A 45 5.72 -17.86 -19.99
N ASP A 46 4.41 -17.61 -19.81
CA ASP A 46 3.56 -16.95 -20.80
C ASP A 46 3.63 -15.40 -20.73
N GLY A 47 4.48 -14.87 -19.85
CA GLY A 47 4.68 -13.45 -19.60
C GLY A 47 3.65 -12.82 -18.65
N SER A 48 2.67 -13.58 -18.15
CA SER A 48 1.78 -13.10 -17.08
C SER A 48 2.53 -13.00 -15.74
N VAL A 49 1.93 -12.32 -14.78
CA VAL A 49 2.50 -12.15 -13.44
C VAL A 49 1.52 -12.73 -12.45
N GLU A 50 2.01 -13.50 -11.50
CA GLU A 50 1.22 -13.89 -10.33
C GLU A 50 1.74 -13.20 -9.08
N ALA A 51 0.82 -12.97 -8.15
CA ALA A 51 1.11 -12.47 -6.81
C ALA A 51 0.50 -13.41 -5.76
N ASN A 52 1.02 -13.38 -4.55
CA ASN A 52 0.43 -14.14 -3.45
C ASN A 52 -0.96 -13.58 -3.07
N ASP A 53 -1.85 -14.47 -2.65
CA ASP A 53 -3.28 -14.23 -2.40
C ASP A 53 -3.60 -14.06 -0.90
N SER A 54 -2.66 -13.48 -0.13
CA SER A 54 -2.76 -13.29 1.33
C SER A 54 -3.72 -12.15 1.70
N GLU A 55 -4.46 -12.28 2.80
CA GLU A 55 -5.21 -11.16 3.38
C GLU A 55 -4.27 -10.11 4.02
N ASP A 56 -3.06 -10.51 4.39
CA ASP A 56 -2.03 -9.64 4.96
C ASP A 56 -0.89 -9.48 3.93
N LEU A 57 -0.96 -8.48 3.03
CA LEU A 57 0.07 -8.21 2.02
C LEU A 57 0.97 -7.05 2.40
N TYR A 58 0.41 -6.00 2.99
CA TYR A 58 1.14 -4.80 3.28
C TYR A 58 0.52 -4.04 4.45
N TRP A 59 1.34 -3.63 5.41
CA TRP A 59 0.95 -2.66 6.41
C TRP A 59 2.06 -1.65 6.63
N ALA A 60 1.69 -0.37 6.55
CA ALA A 60 2.54 0.72 6.99
C ALA A 60 1.77 1.71 7.86
N ARG A 61 2.51 2.46 8.67
CA ARG A 61 1.97 3.54 9.47
C ARG A 61 2.84 4.78 9.42
N THR A 62 2.23 5.95 9.55
CA THR A 62 3.00 7.18 9.74
C THR A 62 3.73 7.13 11.08
N VAL A 63 4.97 7.61 11.09
CA VAL A 63 5.76 7.73 12.32
C VAL A 63 5.73 9.18 12.76
N ARG A 64 5.23 9.43 13.98
CA ARG A 64 5.43 10.73 14.62
C ARG A 64 6.94 10.97 14.74
N PRO A 65 7.47 12.11 14.24
CA PRO A 65 8.88 12.40 14.37
C PRO A 65 9.30 12.34 15.86
N PRO A 66 10.43 11.70 16.20
CA PRO A 66 10.81 11.45 17.60
C PRO A 66 11.11 12.73 18.40
N TRP A 67 11.32 13.86 17.71
CA TRP A 67 11.52 15.17 18.31
C TRP A 67 10.22 15.95 18.55
N LEU A 68 9.07 15.47 18.05
CA LEU A 68 7.80 16.16 18.19
C LEU A 68 7.05 15.63 19.42
N THR A 69 6.81 16.49 20.41
CA THR A 69 6.01 16.10 21.58
C THR A 69 4.53 15.93 21.21
N GLU A 70 3.79 15.14 22.00
CA GLU A 70 2.35 14.94 21.80
C GLU A 70 1.55 16.26 21.86
N GLN A 71 1.98 17.24 22.67
CA GLN A 71 1.35 18.56 22.72
C GLN A 71 1.64 19.40 21.47
N GLU A 72 2.84 19.29 20.89
CA GLU A 72 3.19 19.97 19.63
C GLU A 72 2.48 19.32 18.44
N ALA A 73 2.35 17.99 18.46
CA ALA A 73 1.53 17.22 17.52
C ALA A 73 0.07 17.71 17.49
N LEU A 74 -0.54 17.81 18.67
CA LEU A 74 -1.92 18.28 18.84
C LEU A 74 -2.09 19.74 18.42
N ARG A 75 -1.12 20.62 18.73
CA ARG A 75 -1.15 22.03 18.32
C ARG A 75 -0.98 22.23 16.82
N GLN A 76 -0.17 21.39 16.18
CA GLN A 76 0.05 21.48 14.73
C GLN A 76 -1.18 21.00 13.95
N GLY A 77 -2.10 20.25 14.57
CA GLY A 77 -3.42 19.90 14.02
C GLY A 77 -3.39 19.16 12.69
N GLY A 78 -2.20 18.81 12.20
CA GLY A 78 -1.97 18.31 10.87
C GLY A 78 -1.70 16.81 10.91
N LEU A 79 -2.01 16.17 9.79
CA LEU A 79 -1.62 14.80 9.47
C LEU A 79 -0.15 14.44 9.76
N PRO A 80 0.85 15.35 9.77
CA PRO A 80 2.23 15.03 10.13
C PRO A 80 2.45 14.48 11.55
N ALA A 81 1.45 14.57 12.42
CA ALA A 81 1.58 14.15 13.82
C ALA A 81 0.58 13.06 14.26
N ARG A 82 -0.29 12.64 13.34
CA ARG A 82 -1.30 11.60 13.55
C ARG A 82 -0.75 10.26 13.09
N GLU A 83 -1.04 9.20 13.85
CA GLU A 83 -0.80 7.83 13.41
C GLU A 83 -1.91 7.48 12.41
N ILE A 84 -1.52 7.29 11.15
CA ILE A 84 -2.39 6.87 10.06
C ILE A 84 -1.87 5.52 9.64
N ASN A 85 -2.76 4.53 9.55
CA ASN A 85 -2.41 3.20 9.09
C ASN A 85 -2.90 3.05 7.65
N ILE A 86 -2.09 2.42 6.82
CA ILE A 86 -2.51 1.90 5.52
C ILE A 86 -2.28 0.40 5.52
N ASP A 87 -3.33 -0.34 5.26
CA ASP A 87 -3.37 -1.80 5.29
C ASP A 87 -3.86 -2.30 3.94
N ALA A 88 -3.28 -3.39 3.46
CA ALA A 88 -3.62 -3.93 2.17
C ALA A 88 -3.50 -5.46 2.11
N GLY A 89 -4.45 -6.05 1.40
CA GLY A 89 -4.64 -7.50 1.33
C GLY A 89 -5.36 -7.94 0.07
N TRP A 90 -5.34 -9.24 -0.20
CA TRP A 90 -6.14 -9.90 -1.23
C TRP A 90 -7.28 -10.68 -0.58
N TYR A 91 -8.51 -10.38 -1.00
CA TYR A 91 -9.72 -11.04 -0.52
C TYR A 91 -10.43 -11.70 -1.69
N HIS A 92 -10.74 -12.99 -1.56
CA HIS A 92 -11.34 -13.79 -2.64
C HIS A 92 -12.65 -13.21 -3.20
N SER A 93 -13.39 -12.44 -2.41
CA SER A 93 -14.66 -11.84 -2.82
C SER A 93 -14.52 -10.55 -3.63
N CYS A 94 -13.39 -9.84 -3.52
CA CYS A 94 -13.26 -8.50 -4.08
C CYS A 94 -11.89 -8.16 -4.70
N GLY A 95 -10.89 -9.04 -4.59
CA GLY A 95 -9.54 -8.83 -5.11
C GLY A 95 -8.66 -8.09 -4.10
N PHE A 96 -7.72 -7.29 -4.59
CA PHE A 96 -6.93 -6.43 -3.72
C PHE A 96 -7.81 -5.38 -3.07
N ARG A 97 -7.58 -5.14 -1.79
CA ARG A 97 -8.19 -4.04 -1.03
C ARG A 97 -7.09 -3.27 -0.33
N ILE A 98 -7.16 -1.95 -0.43
CA ILE A 98 -6.31 -1.01 0.30
C ILE A 98 -7.24 -0.23 1.23
N VAL A 99 -6.87 -0.09 2.49
CA VAL A 99 -7.64 0.62 3.50
C VAL A 99 -6.74 1.65 4.17
N VAL A 100 -7.20 2.90 4.23
CA VAL A 100 -6.63 3.91 5.11
C VAL A 100 -7.46 3.99 6.37
N LEU A 101 -6.79 3.86 7.51
CA LEU A 101 -7.38 3.83 8.84
C LEU A 101 -6.90 5.07 9.60
N ASP A 102 -7.85 5.89 10.04
CA ASP A 102 -7.62 7.13 10.80
C ASP A 102 -8.85 7.44 11.66
N PRO A 103 -8.70 7.60 13.00
CA PRO A 103 -7.45 7.68 13.75
C PRO A 103 -6.88 6.34 14.24
N ASP A 104 -7.59 5.23 14.07
CA ASP A 104 -7.22 3.93 14.62
C ASP A 104 -7.74 2.78 13.75
N TRP A 105 -7.50 1.53 14.19
CA TRP A 105 -7.85 0.31 13.46
C TRP A 105 -9.34 0.10 13.23
N ASP A 106 -10.20 0.72 14.02
CA ASP A 106 -11.65 0.55 13.95
C ASP A 106 -12.31 1.58 13.01
N HIS A 107 -11.53 2.56 12.52
CA HIS A 107 -12.03 3.68 11.73
C HIS A 107 -11.46 3.68 10.31
N GLU A 108 -12.21 3.07 9.39
CA GLU A 108 -11.95 3.21 7.95
C GLU A 108 -12.22 4.64 7.48
N ARG A 109 -11.17 5.30 6.99
CA ARG A 109 -11.24 6.62 6.37
C ARG A 109 -11.58 6.54 4.89
N ALA A 110 -10.93 5.61 4.18
CA ALA A 110 -11.13 5.35 2.77
C ALA A 110 -10.69 3.93 2.45
N SER A 111 -11.32 3.34 1.45
CA SER A 111 -10.88 2.06 0.89
C SER A 111 -10.97 2.07 -0.62
N HIS A 112 -10.10 1.27 -1.24
CA HIS A 112 -10.07 1.03 -2.68
C HIS A 112 -9.99 -0.46 -2.91
N THR A 113 -10.67 -0.92 -3.95
CA THR A 113 -10.70 -2.33 -4.32
C THR A 113 -10.45 -2.48 -5.80
N THR A 114 -9.57 -3.40 -6.17
CA THR A 114 -9.26 -3.70 -7.56
C THR A 114 -8.79 -5.14 -7.73
N ALA A 115 -9.06 -5.73 -8.89
CA ALA A 115 -8.49 -7.01 -9.29
C ALA A 115 -7.17 -6.84 -10.09
N ASP A 116 -6.75 -5.61 -10.35
CA ASP A 116 -5.58 -5.28 -11.15
C ASP A 116 -4.37 -4.95 -10.26
N LEU A 117 -3.28 -5.69 -10.44
CA LEU A 117 -2.07 -5.52 -9.64
C LEU A 117 -1.36 -4.16 -9.91
N GLU A 118 -1.39 -3.66 -11.14
CA GLU A 118 -0.79 -2.37 -11.47
C GLU A 118 -1.59 -1.22 -10.84
N GLU A 119 -2.92 -1.27 -10.94
CA GLU A 119 -3.79 -0.32 -10.27
C GLU A 119 -3.60 -0.35 -8.75
N PHE A 120 -3.52 -1.54 -8.16
CA PHE A 120 -3.25 -1.71 -6.74
C PHE A 120 -1.96 -0.98 -6.30
N VAL A 121 -0.86 -1.18 -7.03
CA VAL A 121 0.42 -0.51 -6.73
C VAL A 121 0.31 1.01 -6.90
N VAL A 122 -0.30 1.46 -8.00
CA VAL A 122 -0.47 2.90 -8.28
C VAL A 122 -1.29 3.60 -7.20
N VAL A 123 -2.37 2.97 -6.73
CA VAL A 123 -3.22 3.54 -5.68
C VAL A 123 -2.48 3.53 -4.34
N LEU A 124 -1.84 2.41 -3.97
CA LEU A 124 -1.10 2.30 -2.71
C LEU A 124 0.01 3.36 -2.61
N GLU A 125 0.90 3.43 -3.60
CA GLU A 125 1.97 4.44 -3.65
C GLU A 125 1.40 5.86 -3.75
N GLY A 126 0.30 6.03 -4.49
CA GLY A 126 -0.40 7.30 -4.65
C GLY A 126 -0.94 7.84 -3.33
N TRP A 127 -1.54 6.99 -2.51
CA TRP A 127 -2.10 7.34 -1.20
C TRP A 127 -1.00 7.64 -0.18
N LEU A 128 0.04 6.79 -0.10
CA LEU A 128 1.22 7.05 0.73
C LEU A 128 1.79 8.44 0.45
N ARG A 129 1.96 8.77 -0.84
CA ARG A 129 2.47 10.06 -1.29
C ARG A 129 1.52 11.21 -1.01
N MET A 130 0.22 11.04 -1.26
CA MET A 130 -0.80 12.06 -1.00
C MET A 130 -0.79 12.49 0.47
N ILE A 131 -0.75 11.51 1.38
CA ILE A 131 -0.74 11.75 2.83
C ILE A 131 0.53 12.50 3.24
N THR A 132 1.71 12.08 2.74
CA THR A 132 2.98 12.71 3.10
C THR A 132 3.20 14.08 2.45
N GLU A 133 3.00 14.20 1.14
CA GLU A 133 3.39 15.40 0.38
C GLU A 133 2.35 16.51 0.45
N ARG A 134 1.05 16.15 0.52
CA ARG A 134 -0.04 17.12 0.49
C ARG A 134 -0.67 17.34 1.85
N GLY A 135 -0.47 16.41 2.79
CA GLY A 135 -1.25 16.41 4.02
C GLY A 135 -2.74 16.30 3.68
N GLU A 136 -3.09 15.36 2.81
CA GLU A 136 -4.46 15.05 2.44
C GLU A 136 -4.74 13.58 2.71
N LEU A 137 -5.95 13.27 3.18
CA LEU A 137 -6.43 11.89 3.28
C LEU A 137 -7.20 11.56 1.99
N PRO A 138 -7.06 10.34 1.45
CA PRO A 138 -7.86 9.92 0.31
C PRO A 138 -9.35 9.93 0.65
N THR A 139 -10.16 10.04 -0.41
CA THR A 139 -11.62 9.91 -0.36
C THR A 139 -12.02 8.71 -1.20
N SER A 140 -12.98 7.93 -0.70
CA SER A 140 -13.58 6.78 -1.38
C SER A 140 -14.23 7.14 -2.71
#